data_AF-A0A7W9SQJ3-F1
#
_entry.id   AF-A0A7W9SQJ3-F1
#
_cell.length_a   1.000
_cell.length_b   1.000
_cell.length_c   1.000
_cell.angle_alpha   90.00
_cell.angle_beta   90.00
_cell.angle_gamma   90.00
#
_symmetry.space_group_name_H-M   'P 1'
#
loop_
_entity.id
_entity.type
_entity.pdbx_description
1 polymer ?
#
loop_
_entity_poly.entity_id
_entity_poly.type
_entity_poly.pdbx_seq_one_letter_code
_entity_poly.pdbx_strand_id
1 'polypeptide(L)'
;MRYRAALQRALVVGLPVLLAVMAGCLGDPSLTPSSPKPTPAAVTFVGNAACAECHPDIAKSHSQSNHAHTLSLLTHDEAGVRLPPLGKIGSSEFVLQKVAETLTVAIPGLSQETVPLELALGSGKTGVTYVAFLDESKMAEFRMSYFPAKSTWYITPGQEKLAPGSLGKIHSAANAKKCLLCHAVSVPDPVALPERRFFGVGCESCHGSGTAHVAAARAGNYTQGKMESLGKLPARELNLRCGKCHGTPEDVAAAHLPGDVTNRMQTYGLMESKCFQKSPETLSCVTCHNPHENAKTQPVFYERICLKCHSTPASNQKTCPINPKTNCVSCHMPLRKALSGSDIPMKMADHKIKIPEK
;
A
#
# COMPACT_ATOMS: atom_id res chain seq x y z
N MET A 1 -0.24 40.28 -39.45
CA MET A 1 -1.58 40.71 -39.90
C MET A 1 -2.52 40.66 -38.72
N ARG A 2 -3.06 41.82 -38.34
CA ARG A 2 -4.03 42.01 -37.25
C ARG A 2 -5.44 41.89 -37.85
N TYR A 3 -6.37 41.20 -37.21
CA TYR A 3 -7.79 41.42 -37.42
C TYR A 3 -8.42 41.99 -36.14
N ARG A 4 -9.09 43.13 -36.33
CA ARG A 4 -9.80 43.98 -35.36
C ARG A 4 -11.31 43.86 -35.62
N ALA A 5 -12.09 44.23 -34.59
CA ALA A 5 -13.43 44.84 -34.59
C ALA A 5 -14.63 43.91 -34.89
N ALA A 6 -15.85 44.09 -34.36
CA ALA A 6 -16.52 45.02 -33.42
C ALA A 6 -17.86 44.34 -33.01
N LEU A 7 -18.40 44.39 -31.77
CA LEU A 7 -19.05 45.48 -31.01
C LEU A 7 -20.38 46.02 -31.61
N GLN A 8 -21.52 45.69 -30.96
CA GLN A 8 -22.80 46.44 -30.88
C GLN A 8 -23.66 45.78 -29.78
N ARG A 9 -23.73 46.28 -28.53
CA ARG A 9 -24.63 47.30 -27.93
C ARG A 9 -26.12 47.21 -28.32
N ALA A 10 -26.98 46.90 -27.35
CA ALA A 10 -28.16 47.71 -26.99
C ALA A 10 -28.74 47.29 -25.62
N LEU A 11 -28.85 48.27 -24.72
CA LEU A 11 -29.54 48.26 -23.43
C LEU A 11 -30.92 48.90 -23.65
N VAL A 12 -32.00 48.31 -23.13
CA VAL A 12 -33.24 49.05 -22.79
C VAL A 12 -33.84 48.44 -21.51
N VAL A 13 -34.12 49.34 -20.56
CA VAL A 13 -34.70 49.13 -19.23
C VAL A 13 -36.23 49.22 -19.32
N GLY A 14 -36.97 48.44 -18.53
CA GLY A 14 -38.39 48.65 -18.26
C GLY A 14 -39.06 47.56 -17.40
N LEU A 15 -39.26 47.83 -16.11
CA LEU A 15 -40.22 47.18 -15.19
C LEU A 15 -41.48 48.11 -15.10
N PRO A 16 -42.59 47.81 -14.38
CA PRO A 16 -43.21 46.54 -13.94
C PRO A 16 -44.73 46.49 -14.24
N VAL A 17 -45.38 45.31 -14.27
CA VAL A 17 -46.83 45.19 -13.96
C VAL A 17 -47.14 43.81 -13.35
N LEU A 18 -47.77 43.82 -12.17
CA LEU A 18 -48.45 42.69 -11.52
C LEU A 18 -49.70 42.26 -12.31
N LEU A 19 -49.94 40.96 -12.48
CA LEU A 19 -51.29 40.41 -12.57
C LEU A 19 -51.33 38.94 -12.16
N ALA A 20 -52.18 38.66 -11.17
CA ALA A 20 -52.45 37.35 -10.62
C ALA A 20 -53.44 36.56 -11.50
N VAL A 21 -53.19 35.26 -11.68
CA VAL A 21 -54.23 34.27 -12.04
C VAL A 21 -53.97 32.98 -11.25
N MET A 22 -55.06 32.46 -10.70
CA MET A 22 -55.18 31.32 -9.81
C MET A 22 -55.14 29.95 -10.52
N ALA A 23 -54.81 28.93 -9.72
CA ALA A 23 -55.27 27.54 -9.76
C ALA A 23 -54.63 26.54 -10.75
N GLY A 24 -54.10 25.44 -10.19
CA GLY A 24 -53.79 24.22 -10.96
C GLY A 24 -52.86 23.21 -10.29
N CYS A 25 -53.38 22.45 -9.32
CA CYS A 25 -53.14 21.01 -9.05
C CYS A 25 -51.72 20.39 -9.04
N LEU A 26 -51.35 19.91 -7.84
CA LEU A 26 -50.77 18.60 -7.46
C LEU A 26 -49.58 18.76 -6.51
N GLY A 27 -49.88 18.64 -5.21
CA GLY A 27 -48.85 18.42 -4.20
C GLY A 27 -48.48 16.94 -4.14
N ASP A 28 -47.19 16.64 -4.28
CA ASP A 28 -46.63 15.35 -3.88
C ASP A 28 -46.45 15.34 -2.36
N PRO A 29 -47.13 14.47 -1.59
CA PRO A 29 -46.91 14.35 -0.16
C PRO A 29 -45.79 13.35 0.07
N SER A 30 -44.55 13.66 -0.33
CA SER A 30 -43.38 12.82 -0.03
C SER A 30 -42.05 13.54 -0.25
N LEU A 31 -41.81 14.64 0.47
CA LEU A 31 -40.44 15.12 0.69
C LEU A 31 -40.27 15.41 2.18
N THR A 32 -39.99 14.36 2.94
CA THR A 32 -39.32 14.53 4.22
C THR A 32 -37.98 15.22 3.96
N PRO A 33 -37.60 16.25 4.73
CA PRO A 33 -36.24 16.78 4.66
C PRO A 33 -35.30 15.64 5.03
N SER A 34 -34.49 15.17 4.09
CA SER A 34 -33.42 14.23 4.40
C SER A 34 -32.56 14.89 5.48
N SER A 35 -32.55 14.30 6.68
CA SER A 35 -31.60 14.67 7.71
C SER A 35 -30.20 14.74 7.09
N PRO A 36 -29.39 15.78 7.40
CA PRO A 36 -28.04 15.84 6.87
C PRO A 36 -27.33 14.55 7.29
N LYS A 37 -26.81 13.80 6.31
CA LYS A 37 -25.92 12.68 6.58
C LYS A 37 -24.83 13.20 7.52
N PRO A 38 -24.60 12.58 8.69
CA PRO A 38 -23.52 13.01 9.55
C PRO A 38 -22.24 12.97 8.71
N THR A 39 -21.61 14.13 8.54
CA THR A 39 -20.26 14.22 7.98
C THR A 39 -19.41 13.27 8.82
N PRO A 40 -18.76 12.26 8.25
CA PRO A 40 -17.86 11.40 9.02
C PRO A 40 -16.89 12.30 9.76
N ALA A 41 -16.86 12.21 11.10
CA ALA A 41 -15.86 12.91 11.88
C ALA A 41 -14.50 12.59 11.24
N ALA A 42 -13.73 13.62 10.87
CA ALA A 42 -12.44 13.42 10.22
C ALA A 42 -11.62 12.47 11.12
N VAL A 43 -11.38 11.25 10.63
CA VAL A 43 -10.55 10.28 11.34
C VAL A 43 -9.15 10.87 11.31
N THR A 44 -8.77 11.50 12.41
CA THR A 44 -7.43 12.05 12.57
C THR A 44 -6.51 10.93 13.01
N PHE A 45 -5.27 10.98 12.55
CA PHE A 45 -4.20 10.07 12.92
C PHE A 45 -3.15 10.88 13.67
N VAL A 46 -2.48 10.26 14.65
CA VAL A 46 -1.51 10.96 15.52
C VAL A 46 -0.06 10.78 15.08
N GLY A 47 0.21 9.76 14.26
CA GLY A 47 1.54 9.42 13.76
C GLY A 47 2.38 8.63 14.78
N ASN A 48 3.39 7.92 14.25
CA ASN A 48 4.18 6.95 15.04
C ASN A 48 4.90 7.57 16.26
N ALA A 49 5.26 8.85 16.19
CA ALA A 49 5.95 9.55 17.28
C ALA A 49 5.10 9.59 18.56
N ALA A 50 3.79 9.80 18.44
CA ALA A 50 2.88 9.82 19.57
C ALA A 50 2.78 8.43 20.24
N CYS A 51 2.88 7.35 19.45
CA CYS A 51 2.91 5.98 19.98
C CYS A 51 4.21 5.70 20.75
N ALA A 52 5.34 6.24 20.28
CA ALA A 52 6.67 6.01 20.85
C ALA A 52 6.84 6.62 22.26
N GLU A 53 6.05 7.65 22.61
CA GLU A 53 6.04 8.26 23.95
C GLU A 53 5.72 7.24 25.05
N CYS A 54 4.82 6.29 24.77
CA CYS A 54 4.37 5.27 25.74
C CYS A 54 4.83 3.84 25.38
N HIS A 55 5.17 3.58 24.10
CA HIS A 55 5.57 2.26 23.61
C HIS A 55 6.97 2.26 22.96
N PRO A 56 8.01 2.69 23.68
CA PRO A 56 9.33 2.95 23.09
C PRO A 56 9.98 1.70 22.48
N ASP A 57 9.84 0.54 23.11
CA ASP A 57 10.50 -0.69 22.65
C ASP A 57 9.91 -1.21 21.33
N ILE A 58 8.58 -1.27 21.25
CA ILE A 58 7.88 -1.69 20.03
C ILE A 58 8.09 -0.65 18.93
N ALA A 59 8.02 0.64 19.26
CA ALA A 59 8.28 1.71 18.29
C ALA A 59 9.69 1.60 17.70
N LYS A 60 10.71 1.36 18.55
CA LYS A 60 12.10 1.17 18.11
C LYS A 60 12.28 -0.06 17.23
N SER A 61 11.65 -1.19 17.58
CA SER A 61 11.68 -2.40 16.74
C SER A 61 11.01 -2.14 15.39
N HIS A 62 9.81 -1.56 15.41
CA HIS A 62 9.03 -1.29 14.22
C HIS A 62 9.73 -0.29 13.29
N SER A 63 10.36 0.75 13.83
CA SER A 63 11.05 1.76 13.04
C SER A 63 12.25 1.23 12.25
N GLN A 64 12.71 0.00 12.52
CA GLN A 64 13.77 -0.69 11.76
C GLN A 64 13.21 -1.70 10.74
N SER A 65 11.90 -1.89 10.73
CA SER A 65 11.23 -2.83 9.84
C SER A 65 11.08 -2.25 8.43
N ASN A 66 10.96 -3.13 7.45
CA ASN A 66 10.65 -2.73 6.08
C ASN A 66 9.27 -2.06 5.97
N HIS A 67 8.33 -2.36 6.89
CA HIS A 67 7.02 -1.70 6.97
C HIS A 67 7.16 -0.19 7.23
N ALA A 68 8.03 0.19 8.17
CA ALA A 68 8.27 1.61 8.47
C ALA A 68 8.96 2.39 7.33
N HIS A 69 9.52 1.69 6.35
CA HIS A 69 10.31 2.29 5.27
C HIS A 69 9.70 2.08 3.87
N THR A 70 8.42 1.71 3.77
CA THR A 70 7.78 1.48 2.47
C THR A 70 7.54 2.76 1.67
N LEU A 71 7.64 3.94 2.28
CA LEU A 71 7.54 5.24 1.61
C LEU A 71 8.66 6.15 2.08
N SER A 72 9.33 6.79 1.13
CA SER A 72 10.29 7.87 1.44
C SER A 72 10.18 8.98 0.42
N LEU A 73 10.51 10.19 0.89
CA LEU A 73 10.83 11.29 -0.02
C LEU A 73 12.18 11.01 -0.69
N LEU A 74 12.27 11.40 -1.94
CA LEU A 74 13.51 11.38 -2.72
C LEU A 74 14.23 12.72 -2.62
N THR A 75 14.66 13.05 -1.41
CA THR A 75 15.76 13.99 -1.23
C THR A 75 17.06 13.21 -1.30
N HIS A 76 18.11 13.80 -1.87
CA HIS A 76 19.41 13.14 -2.03
C HIS A 76 19.97 12.63 -0.68
N ASP A 77 19.66 13.32 0.42
CA ASP A 77 20.23 13.06 1.73
C ASP A 77 19.45 12.04 2.57
N GLU A 78 18.16 11.80 2.30
CA GLU A 78 17.29 10.96 3.15
C GLU A 78 16.89 9.62 2.53
N ALA A 79 17.02 9.47 1.21
CA ALA A 79 16.57 8.27 0.50
C ALA A 79 17.46 7.05 0.75
N GLY A 80 18.75 7.25 1.05
CA GLY A 80 19.71 6.17 1.30
C GLY A 80 19.75 5.16 0.14
N VAL A 81 19.61 3.86 0.43
CA VAL A 81 19.59 2.80 -0.61
C VAL A 81 18.40 2.90 -1.58
N ARG A 82 17.39 3.71 -1.29
CA ARG A 82 16.25 3.97 -2.20
C ARG A 82 16.56 5.04 -3.23
N LEU A 83 17.69 5.74 -3.11
CA LEU A 83 18.15 6.68 -4.12
C LEU A 83 18.72 5.90 -5.31
N PRO A 84 18.15 6.05 -6.52
CA PRO A 84 18.74 5.46 -7.71
C PRO A 84 19.96 6.27 -8.19
N PRO A 85 20.84 5.68 -9.02
CA PRO A 85 21.95 6.42 -9.62
C PRO A 85 21.42 7.52 -10.57
N LEU A 86 22.08 8.68 -10.54
CA LEU A 86 21.87 9.72 -11.54
C LEU A 86 22.29 9.22 -12.94
N GLY A 87 21.70 9.79 -13.98
CA GLY A 87 21.93 9.43 -15.37
C GLY A 87 20.76 8.67 -15.99
N LYS A 88 21.06 7.84 -16.99
CA LYS A 88 20.04 7.15 -17.78
C LYS A 88 19.20 6.19 -16.91
N ILE A 89 17.88 6.30 -17.00
CA ILE A 89 16.94 5.45 -16.26
C ILE A 89 16.74 4.13 -17.03
N GLY A 90 17.58 3.15 -16.72
CA GLY A 90 17.52 1.81 -17.31
C GLY A 90 17.45 1.81 -18.84
N SER A 91 16.47 1.10 -19.41
CA SER A 91 16.24 1.02 -20.86
C SER A 91 15.38 2.14 -21.42
N SER A 92 14.98 3.12 -20.61
CA SER A 92 14.19 4.27 -21.08
C SER A 92 15.08 5.36 -21.67
N GLU A 93 14.48 6.30 -22.40
CA GLU A 93 15.18 7.49 -22.87
C GLU A 93 15.36 8.53 -21.75
N PHE A 94 14.65 8.41 -20.62
CA PHE A 94 14.67 9.41 -19.57
C PHE A 94 16.00 9.45 -18.80
N VAL A 95 16.37 10.65 -18.35
CA VAL A 95 17.56 10.90 -17.53
C VAL A 95 17.13 11.40 -16.16
N LEU A 96 17.58 10.72 -15.12
CA LEU A 96 17.47 11.21 -13.76
C LEU A 96 18.62 12.18 -13.48
N GLN A 97 18.28 13.37 -13.02
CA GLN A 97 19.24 14.41 -12.67
C GLN A 97 18.85 15.07 -11.36
N LYS A 98 19.83 15.71 -10.71
CA LYS A 98 19.61 16.56 -9.55
C LYS A 98 19.53 18.01 -10.03
N VAL A 99 18.40 18.68 -9.78
CA VAL A 99 18.20 20.11 -10.05
C VAL A 99 17.98 20.80 -8.71
N ALA A 100 18.94 21.62 -8.29
CA ALA A 100 19.05 22.08 -6.90
C ALA A 100 19.01 20.87 -5.94
N GLU A 101 18.04 20.77 -5.03
CA GLU A 101 17.89 19.64 -4.08
C GLU A 101 16.84 18.60 -4.49
N THR A 102 16.23 18.77 -5.66
CA THR A 102 15.16 17.91 -6.15
C THR A 102 15.70 16.94 -7.20
N LEU A 103 15.35 15.65 -7.03
CA LEU A 103 15.52 14.68 -8.10
C LEU A 103 14.46 14.90 -9.16
N THR A 104 14.89 14.96 -10.41
CA THR A 104 14.04 15.34 -11.53
C THR A 104 14.32 14.43 -12.70
N VAL A 105 13.25 14.02 -13.39
CA VAL A 105 13.33 13.21 -14.60
C VAL A 105 13.19 14.10 -15.81
N ALA A 106 14.25 14.19 -16.61
CA ALA A 106 14.31 14.93 -17.85
C ALA A 106 14.00 14.03 -19.05
N ILE A 107 13.28 14.58 -20.03
CA ILE A 107 12.98 13.93 -21.30
C ILE A 107 13.98 14.43 -22.36
N PRO A 108 14.83 13.58 -22.96
CA PRO A 108 15.74 14.03 -24.00
C PRO A 108 14.98 14.66 -25.18
N GLY A 109 15.47 15.79 -25.66
CA GLY A 109 14.88 16.52 -26.78
C GLY A 109 13.77 17.51 -26.41
N LEU A 110 13.28 17.51 -25.16
CA LEU A 110 12.33 18.50 -24.64
C LEU A 110 12.99 19.26 -23.50
N SER A 111 13.69 20.36 -23.83
CA SER A 111 14.57 21.10 -22.91
C SER A 111 13.88 21.76 -21.71
N GLN A 112 12.54 21.72 -21.64
CA GLN A 112 11.73 22.39 -20.61
C GLN A 112 10.76 21.44 -19.89
N GLU A 113 10.57 20.20 -20.35
CA GLU A 113 9.68 19.24 -19.69
C GLU A 113 10.45 18.38 -18.70
N THR A 114 10.23 18.64 -17.42
CA THR A 114 10.81 17.85 -16.35
C THR A 114 9.73 17.43 -15.35
N VAL A 115 9.86 16.22 -14.82
CA VAL A 115 8.92 15.69 -13.82
C VAL A 115 9.67 15.54 -12.50
N PRO A 116 9.23 16.21 -11.42
CA PRO A 116 9.85 16.01 -10.12
C PRO A 116 9.62 14.58 -9.65
N LEU A 117 10.68 13.94 -9.17
CA LEU A 117 10.64 12.60 -8.61
C LEU A 117 10.58 12.73 -7.09
N GLU A 118 9.37 12.81 -6.55
CA GLU A 118 9.18 13.18 -5.14
C GLU A 118 9.18 11.97 -4.22
N LEU A 119 8.64 10.84 -4.67
CA LEU A 119 8.33 9.70 -3.82
C LEU A 119 8.91 8.40 -4.33
N ALA A 120 9.38 7.59 -3.38
CA ALA A 120 9.82 6.22 -3.59
C ALA A 120 8.94 5.26 -2.80
N LEU A 121 8.35 4.30 -3.51
CA LEU A 121 7.58 3.19 -2.97
C LEU A 121 8.45 1.94 -2.87
N GLY A 122 8.59 1.42 -1.65
CA GLY A 122 9.36 0.22 -1.34
C GLY A 122 10.53 0.49 -0.40
N SER A 123 10.82 -0.48 0.47
CA SER A 123 11.85 -0.32 1.51
C SER A 123 13.29 -0.35 1.01
N GLY A 124 13.51 -0.74 -0.25
CA GLY A 124 14.83 -1.02 -0.82
C GLY A 124 15.33 -2.45 -0.63
N LYS A 125 14.63 -3.29 0.16
CA LYS A 125 14.99 -4.72 0.33
C LYS A 125 14.93 -5.50 -0.97
N THR A 126 13.98 -5.18 -1.84
CA THR A 126 13.73 -5.87 -3.10
C THR A 126 13.88 -4.89 -4.25
N GLY A 127 12.86 -4.07 -4.47
CA GLY A 127 12.80 -3.04 -5.49
C GLY A 127 12.12 -1.79 -4.96
N VAL A 128 12.37 -0.69 -5.63
CA VAL A 128 11.86 0.65 -5.33
C VAL A 128 11.23 1.18 -6.61
N THR A 129 9.94 1.51 -6.54
CA THR A 129 9.19 2.12 -7.64
C THR A 129 8.99 3.58 -7.33
N TYR A 130 9.23 4.44 -8.30
CA TYR A 130 9.11 5.88 -8.10
C TYR A 130 7.74 6.37 -8.58
N VAL A 131 7.22 7.38 -7.89
CA VAL A 131 5.96 8.02 -8.24
C VAL A 131 6.07 9.53 -8.17
N ALA A 132 5.26 10.21 -8.98
CA ALA A 132 5.15 11.66 -9.00
C ALA A 132 3.68 12.07 -9.15
N PHE A 133 3.25 13.10 -8.43
CA PHE A 133 1.97 13.74 -8.69
C PHE A 133 2.11 14.63 -9.92
N LEU A 134 1.24 14.44 -10.91
CA LEU A 134 1.20 15.27 -12.11
C LEU A 134 0.26 16.46 -11.91
N ASP A 135 -0.84 16.23 -11.21
CA ASP A 135 -1.83 17.20 -10.76
C ASP A 135 -2.65 16.60 -9.60
N GLU A 136 -3.63 17.32 -9.05
CA GLU A 136 -4.49 16.86 -7.95
C GLU A 136 -5.33 15.60 -8.29
N SER A 137 -5.44 15.26 -9.57
CA SER A 137 -6.24 14.16 -10.09
C SER A 137 -5.41 12.97 -10.60
N LYS A 138 -4.10 13.11 -10.74
CA LYS A 138 -3.23 12.12 -11.42
C LYS A 138 -1.89 11.92 -10.74
N MET A 139 -1.49 10.65 -10.63
CA MET A 139 -0.16 10.23 -10.20
C MET A 139 0.47 9.33 -11.26
N ALA A 140 1.71 9.60 -11.63
CA ALA A 140 2.52 8.72 -12.46
C ALA A 140 3.21 7.67 -11.59
N GLU A 141 3.07 6.40 -11.94
CA GLU A 141 3.91 5.29 -11.47
C GLU A 141 4.94 4.99 -12.55
N PHE A 142 6.21 5.26 -12.26
CA PHE A 142 7.27 5.23 -13.27
C PHE A 142 7.44 3.83 -13.85
N ARG A 143 7.76 3.75 -15.14
CA ARG A 143 7.95 2.49 -15.89
C ARG A 143 9.13 1.67 -15.38
N MET A 144 10.08 2.31 -14.71
CA MET A 144 11.31 1.68 -14.26
C MET A 144 11.38 1.69 -12.73
N SER A 145 11.55 0.50 -12.14
CA SER A 145 11.86 0.31 -10.72
C SER A 145 13.35 0.04 -10.55
N TYR A 146 13.96 0.56 -9.49
CA TYR A 146 15.35 0.28 -9.15
C TYR A 146 15.45 -0.83 -8.11
N PHE A 147 16.39 -1.76 -8.28
CA PHE A 147 16.64 -2.87 -7.36
C PHE A 147 18.01 -2.68 -6.70
N PRO A 148 18.09 -2.07 -5.51
CA PRO A 148 19.35 -1.65 -4.91
C PRO A 148 20.34 -2.78 -4.70
N ALA A 149 19.88 -3.94 -4.22
CA ALA A 149 20.74 -5.11 -4.01
C ALA A 149 21.38 -5.69 -5.28
N LYS A 150 20.86 -5.31 -6.47
CA LYS A 150 21.36 -5.72 -7.78
C LYS A 150 21.97 -4.57 -8.56
N SER A 151 21.92 -3.34 -8.03
CA SER A 151 22.28 -2.11 -8.72
C SER A 151 21.68 -2.00 -10.13
N THR A 152 20.46 -2.49 -10.33
CA THR A 152 19.87 -2.70 -11.66
C THR A 152 18.46 -2.11 -11.75
N TRP A 153 18.16 -1.49 -12.89
CA TRP A 153 16.82 -1.08 -13.26
C TRP A 153 16.05 -2.22 -13.93
N TYR A 154 14.80 -2.40 -13.53
CA TYR A 154 13.87 -3.31 -14.18
C TYR A 154 12.59 -2.57 -14.56
N ILE A 155 11.85 -3.11 -15.53
CA ILE A 155 10.52 -2.61 -15.82
C ILE A 155 9.63 -2.88 -14.61
N THR A 156 8.93 -1.85 -14.14
CA THR A 156 7.95 -1.92 -13.06
C THR A 156 6.91 -3.00 -13.39
N PRO A 157 6.66 -3.95 -12.47
CA PRO A 157 5.78 -5.08 -12.78
C PRO A 157 4.40 -4.66 -13.28
N GLY A 158 3.95 -5.28 -14.38
CA GLY A 158 2.67 -4.97 -15.03
C GLY A 158 2.75 -3.82 -16.04
N GLN A 159 3.94 -3.24 -16.25
CA GLN A 159 4.20 -2.20 -17.25
C GLN A 159 5.05 -2.68 -18.43
N GLU A 160 5.30 -3.99 -18.57
CA GLU A 160 6.15 -4.60 -19.60
C GLU A 160 5.67 -4.30 -21.03
N LYS A 161 4.35 -4.12 -21.19
CA LYS A 161 3.72 -3.77 -22.48
C LYS A 161 3.72 -2.28 -22.79
N LEU A 162 4.09 -1.41 -21.84
CA LEU A 162 4.19 0.02 -22.12
C LEU A 162 5.39 0.31 -23.02
N ALA A 163 5.22 1.23 -23.96
CA ALA A 163 6.28 1.66 -24.87
C ALA A 163 7.51 2.19 -24.10
N PRO A 164 8.75 1.96 -24.58
CA PRO A 164 9.96 2.44 -23.91
C PRO A 164 10.01 3.96 -23.67
N GLY A 165 9.35 4.75 -24.53
CA GLY A 165 9.22 6.21 -24.38
C GLY A 165 8.13 6.67 -23.42
N SER A 166 7.44 5.75 -22.72
CA SER A 166 6.44 6.10 -21.71
C SER A 166 7.10 6.34 -20.35
N LEU A 167 6.77 7.45 -19.70
CA LEU A 167 7.18 7.75 -18.32
C LEU A 167 6.76 6.62 -17.36
N GLY A 168 5.59 6.03 -17.62
CA GLY A 168 4.99 4.98 -16.82
C GLY A 168 3.47 5.00 -16.87
N LYS A 169 2.85 4.26 -15.95
CA LYS A 169 1.40 4.18 -15.84
C LYS A 169 0.85 5.40 -15.12
N ILE A 170 -0.15 6.05 -15.72
CA ILE A 170 -0.86 7.17 -15.08
C ILE A 170 -2.09 6.64 -14.35
N HIS A 171 -2.17 6.90 -13.05
CA HIS A 171 -3.27 6.50 -12.19
C HIS A 171 -4.15 7.70 -11.89
N SER A 172 -5.47 7.49 -11.84
CA SER A 172 -6.41 8.47 -11.28
C SER A 172 -6.18 8.65 -9.78
N ALA A 173 -6.63 9.76 -9.20
CA ALA A 173 -6.56 10.01 -7.76
C ALA A 173 -7.12 8.83 -6.94
N ALA A 174 -8.26 8.27 -7.34
CA ALA A 174 -8.84 7.12 -6.64
C ALA A 174 -7.91 5.89 -6.63
N ASN A 175 -7.20 5.62 -7.72
CA ASN A 175 -6.25 4.50 -7.79
C ASN A 175 -4.93 4.83 -7.09
N ALA A 176 -4.44 6.07 -7.22
CA ALA A 176 -3.27 6.55 -6.50
C ALA A 176 -3.47 6.45 -4.97
N LYS A 177 -4.66 6.84 -4.47
CA LYS A 177 -5.03 6.68 -3.06
C LYS A 177 -4.95 5.23 -2.59
N LYS A 178 -5.46 4.29 -3.40
CA LYS A 178 -5.36 2.85 -3.10
C LYS A 178 -3.91 2.37 -3.00
N CYS A 179 -3.04 2.81 -3.92
CA CYS A 179 -1.62 2.50 -3.86
C CYS A 179 -0.97 3.07 -2.59
N LEU A 180 -1.19 4.36 -2.33
CA LEU A 180 -0.54 5.07 -1.23
C LEU A 180 -1.02 4.61 0.15
N LEU A 181 -2.25 4.11 0.31
CA LEU A 181 -2.75 3.57 1.58
C LEU A 181 -2.07 2.25 2.01
N CYS A 182 -1.33 1.58 1.12
CA CYS A 182 -0.43 0.48 1.48
C CYS A 182 0.97 0.97 1.89
N HIS A 183 1.27 2.26 1.69
CA HIS A 183 2.59 2.86 1.85
C HIS A 183 2.58 4.05 2.83
N ALA A 184 1.41 4.48 3.30
CA ALA A 184 1.21 5.53 4.27
C ALA A 184 -0.02 5.21 5.13
N VAL A 185 -0.03 5.70 6.37
CA VAL A 185 -1.17 5.59 7.29
C VAL A 185 -2.40 6.32 6.75
N SER A 186 -2.18 7.50 6.17
CA SER A 186 -3.23 8.37 5.66
C SER A 186 -2.77 9.06 4.39
N VAL A 187 -3.73 9.34 3.52
CA VAL A 187 -3.53 10.06 2.26
C VAL A 187 -4.59 11.15 2.20
N PRO A 188 -4.20 12.42 1.94
CA PRO A 188 -5.14 13.54 1.90
C PRO A 188 -6.17 13.39 0.76
N ASP A 189 -7.22 14.21 0.84
CA ASP A 189 -8.25 14.36 -0.20
C ASP A 189 -8.38 15.86 -0.54
N PRO A 190 -8.10 16.31 -1.79
CA PRO A 190 -7.65 15.52 -2.93
C PRO A 190 -6.28 14.85 -2.70
N VAL A 191 -5.96 13.85 -3.53
CA VAL A 191 -4.75 13.05 -3.36
C VAL A 191 -3.52 13.91 -3.61
N ALA A 192 -2.66 13.96 -2.60
CA ALA A 192 -1.41 14.69 -2.61
C ALA A 192 -0.38 13.94 -1.74
N LEU A 193 0.82 14.52 -1.64
CA LEU A 193 1.89 14.04 -0.79
C LEU A 193 1.41 13.88 0.66
N PRO A 194 1.46 12.68 1.26
CA PRO A 194 1.15 12.50 2.67
C PRO A 194 2.10 13.30 3.56
N GLU A 195 1.65 13.68 4.75
CA GLU A 195 2.56 14.25 5.74
C GLU A 195 3.62 13.22 6.16
N ARG A 196 4.88 13.65 6.31
CA ARG A 196 6.01 12.76 6.65
C ARG A 196 5.74 11.85 7.86
N ARG A 197 5.00 12.33 8.86
CA ARG A 197 4.64 11.55 10.06
C ARG A 197 3.75 10.33 9.79
N PHE A 198 3.17 10.23 8.59
CA PHE A 198 2.31 9.13 8.15
C PHE A 198 2.98 8.21 7.13
N PHE A 199 4.28 8.39 6.85
CA PHE A 199 5.00 7.53 5.92
C PHE A 199 5.19 6.13 6.45
N GLY A 200 5.18 5.18 5.52
CA GLY A 200 5.30 3.76 5.80
C GLY A 200 3.97 3.15 6.24
N VAL A 201 4.00 1.84 6.41
CA VAL A 201 2.96 1.12 7.15
C VAL A 201 3.23 1.40 8.64
N GLY A 202 2.57 2.44 9.18
CA GLY A 202 2.75 2.89 10.55
C GLY A 202 1.89 2.11 11.56
N CYS A 203 1.99 2.49 12.85
CA CYS A 203 1.24 1.85 13.93
C CYS A 203 -0.26 1.83 13.63
N GLU A 204 -0.77 2.96 13.16
CA GLU A 204 -2.19 3.18 12.90
C GLU A 204 -2.68 2.53 11.60
N SER A 205 -1.78 2.05 10.72
CA SER A 205 -2.16 1.24 9.55
C SER A 205 -2.78 -0.11 9.98
N CYS A 206 -2.33 -0.66 11.11
CA CYS A 206 -2.84 -1.91 11.67
C CYS A 206 -3.79 -1.68 12.84
N HIS A 207 -3.45 -0.79 13.77
CA HIS A 207 -4.19 -0.59 15.01
C HIS A 207 -5.38 0.40 14.88
N GLY A 208 -5.50 1.08 13.74
CA GLY A 208 -6.49 2.15 13.54
C GLY A 208 -6.06 3.48 14.17
N SER A 209 -6.94 4.49 14.11
CA SER A 209 -6.66 5.83 14.64
C SER A 209 -6.36 5.80 16.14
N GLY A 210 -5.23 6.40 16.52
CA GLY A 210 -4.79 6.55 17.91
C GLY A 210 -5.30 7.82 18.59
N THR A 211 -6.07 8.69 17.92
CA THR A 211 -6.42 10.02 18.46
C THR A 211 -7.08 9.98 19.83
N ALA A 212 -8.17 9.21 19.98
CA ALA A 212 -8.88 9.11 21.25
C ALA A 212 -8.02 8.41 22.32
N HIS A 213 -7.20 7.45 21.91
CA HIS A 213 -6.32 6.70 22.77
C HIS A 213 -5.21 7.57 23.39
N VAL A 214 -4.46 8.27 22.54
CA VAL A 214 -3.37 9.15 22.96
C VAL A 214 -3.90 10.31 23.78
N ALA A 215 -5.04 10.90 23.39
CA ALA A 215 -5.66 11.98 24.17
C ALA A 215 -6.04 11.51 25.59
N ALA A 216 -6.67 10.34 25.72
CA ALA A 216 -7.02 9.77 27.02
C ALA A 216 -5.77 9.46 27.86
N ALA A 217 -4.75 8.83 27.26
CA ALA A 217 -3.50 8.49 27.95
C ALA A 217 -2.73 9.73 28.44
N ARG A 218 -2.65 10.79 27.63
CA ARG A 218 -2.01 12.07 28.03
C ARG A 218 -2.78 12.80 29.12
N ALA A 219 -4.09 12.60 29.21
CA ALA A 219 -4.92 13.07 30.33
C ALA A 219 -4.81 12.16 31.58
N GLY A 220 -3.94 11.15 31.58
CA GLY A 220 -3.77 10.21 32.68
C GLY A 220 -4.86 9.14 32.78
N ASN A 221 -5.72 9.00 31.77
CA ASN A 221 -6.82 8.04 31.76
C ASN A 221 -6.54 6.86 30.81
N TYR A 222 -5.98 5.78 31.37
CA TYR A 222 -5.64 4.57 30.61
C TYR A 222 -6.82 3.60 30.39
N THR A 223 -8.01 3.93 30.90
CA THR A 223 -9.21 3.07 30.76
C THR A 223 -10.12 3.49 29.60
N GLN A 224 -9.97 4.74 29.14
CA GLN A 224 -10.71 5.34 28.04
C GLN A 224 -9.90 5.31 26.74
N GLY A 225 -10.57 5.56 25.61
CA GLY A 225 -9.91 5.62 24.29
C GLY A 225 -9.26 4.28 23.91
N LYS A 226 -9.90 3.15 24.22
CA LYS A 226 -9.34 1.83 23.91
C LYS A 226 -9.15 1.67 22.40
N MET A 227 -7.96 1.23 22.00
CA MET A 227 -7.70 0.78 20.63
C MET A 227 -8.12 -0.67 20.45
N GLU A 228 -8.36 -1.06 19.20
CA GLU A 228 -8.63 -2.44 18.83
C GLU A 228 -7.44 -3.34 19.21
N SER A 229 -7.73 -4.41 19.96
CA SER A 229 -6.71 -5.38 20.38
C SER A 229 -6.53 -6.45 19.32
N LEU A 230 -5.65 -6.22 18.34
CA LEU A 230 -5.41 -7.13 17.23
C LEU A 230 -5.11 -8.59 17.65
N GLY A 231 -4.40 -8.79 18.76
CA GLY A 231 -4.11 -10.14 19.28
C GLY A 231 -5.32 -10.89 19.85
N LYS A 232 -6.49 -10.25 19.94
CA LYS A 232 -7.76 -10.86 20.35
C LYS A 232 -8.74 -11.05 19.18
N LEU A 233 -8.38 -10.58 17.99
CA LEU A 233 -9.20 -10.79 16.80
C LEU A 233 -9.18 -12.28 16.40
N PRO A 234 -10.28 -12.80 15.85
CA PRO A 234 -10.27 -14.08 15.17
C PRO A 234 -9.15 -14.13 14.12
N ALA A 235 -8.44 -15.25 14.00
CA ALA A 235 -7.25 -15.34 13.14
C ALA A 235 -7.55 -14.99 11.68
N ARG A 236 -8.74 -15.37 11.17
CA ARG A 236 -9.20 -14.98 9.84
C ARG A 236 -9.30 -13.47 9.68
N GLU A 237 -9.88 -12.77 10.65
CA GLU A 237 -9.99 -11.31 10.57
C GLU A 237 -8.61 -10.65 10.62
N LEU A 238 -7.71 -11.13 11.49
CA LEU A 238 -6.35 -10.64 11.56
C LEU A 238 -5.60 -10.83 10.23
N ASN A 239 -5.77 -11.98 9.57
CA ASN A 239 -5.20 -12.22 8.24
C ASN A 239 -5.75 -11.25 7.20
N LEU A 240 -7.04 -10.93 7.22
CA LEU A 240 -7.63 -9.93 6.32
C LEU A 240 -7.05 -8.52 6.57
N ARG A 241 -6.64 -8.18 7.81
CA ARG A 241 -5.91 -6.93 8.08
C ARG A 241 -4.57 -6.89 7.35
N CYS A 242 -3.81 -7.99 7.36
CA CYS A 242 -2.58 -8.13 6.57
C CYS A 242 -2.87 -8.12 5.06
N GLY A 243 -3.98 -8.74 4.66
CA GLY A 243 -4.44 -8.88 3.28
C GLY A 243 -4.73 -7.56 2.57
N LYS A 244 -5.05 -6.49 3.31
CA LYS A 244 -5.19 -5.13 2.74
C LYS A 244 -4.01 -4.73 1.86
N CYS A 245 -2.80 -5.20 2.19
CA CYS A 245 -1.59 -4.95 1.41
C CYS A 245 -1.02 -6.24 0.81
N HIS A 246 -1.13 -7.37 1.52
CA HIS A 246 -0.54 -8.66 1.14
C HIS A 246 -1.48 -9.56 0.32
N GLY A 247 -2.59 -9.01 -0.19
CA GLY A 247 -3.54 -9.62 -1.12
C GLY A 247 -4.36 -10.76 -0.54
N THR A 248 -5.68 -10.60 -0.51
CA THR A 248 -6.62 -11.66 -0.10
C THR A 248 -7.04 -12.56 -1.27
N PRO A 249 -7.73 -13.69 -1.02
CA PRO A 249 -8.38 -14.45 -2.08
C PRO A 249 -9.37 -13.63 -2.92
N GLU A 250 -10.11 -12.71 -2.29
CA GLU A 250 -11.03 -11.82 -2.99
C GLU A 250 -10.28 -10.86 -3.93
N ASP A 251 -9.14 -10.32 -3.51
CA ASP A 251 -8.30 -9.47 -4.37
C ASP A 251 -7.75 -10.23 -5.57
N VAL A 252 -7.27 -11.46 -5.35
CA VAL A 252 -6.77 -12.35 -6.40
C VAL A 252 -7.86 -12.69 -7.41
N ALA A 253 -9.07 -13.00 -6.93
CA ALA A 253 -10.21 -13.29 -7.77
C ALA A 253 -10.66 -12.06 -8.58
N ALA A 254 -10.80 -10.90 -7.92
CA ALA A 254 -11.22 -9.67 -8.57
C ALA A 254 -10.26 -9.24 -9.70
N ALA A 255 -8.95 -9.37 -9.47
CA ALA A 255 -7.92 -9.01 -10.43
C ALA A 255 -7.60 -10.12 -11.44
N HIS A 256 -8.24 -11.30 -11.36
CA HIS A 256 -7.99 -12.47 -12.22
C HIS A 256 -6.49 -12.80 -12.31
N LEU A 257 -5.79 -12.75 -11.17
CA LEU A 257 -4.34 -12.88 -11.17
C LEU A 257 -3.91 -14.31 -11.56
N PRO A 258 -2.97 -14.46 -12.51
CA PRO A 258 -2.40 -15.75 -12.85
C PRO A 258 -1.74 -16.41 -11.62
N GLY A 259 -1.82 -17.74 -11.54
CA GLY A 259 -1.38 -18.50 -10.36
C GLY A 259 0.07 -18.25 -9.93
N ASP A 260 0.96 -17.97 -10.86
CA ASP A 260 2.36 -17.65 -10.58
C ASP A 260 2.59 -16.23 -10.02
N VAL A 261 1.72 -15.28 -10.34
CA VAL A 261 1.70 -13.94 -9.73
C VAL A 261 1.18 -14.00 -8.30
N THR A 262 0.33 -14.98 -7.97
CA THR A 262 -0.24 -15.12 -6.61
C THR A 262 0.80 -15.47 -5.53
N ASN A 263 2.00 -15.94 -5.90
CA ASN A 263 3.08 -16.26 -4.97
C ASN A 263 3.53 -15.06 -4.11
N ARG A 264 3.28 -13.82 -4.56
CA ARG A 264 3.55 -12.60 -3.80
C ARG A 264 2.40 -12.16 -2.88
N MET A 265 1.26 -12.85 -2.93
CA MET A 265 0.06 -12.57 -2.13
C MET A 265 0.01 -13.53 -0.94
N GLN A 266 0.76 -13.21 0.12
CA GLN A 266 0.97 -14.13 1.24
C GLN A 266 -0.32 -14.45 1.99
N THR A 267 -1.27 -13.50 2.06
CA THR A 267 -2.56 -13.73 2.75
C THR A 267 -3.41 -14.72 1.96
N TYR A 268 -3.52 -14.54 0.64
CA TYR A 268 -4.12 -15.53 -0.25
C TYR A 268 -3.49 -16.90 -0.08
N GLY A 269 -2.15 -17.00 -0.19
CA GLY A 269 -1.44 -18.28 -0.07
C GLY A 269 -1.76 -18.98 1.25
N LEU A 270 -1.65 -18.27 2.38
CA LEU A 270 -1.96 -18.83 3.68
C LEU A 270 -3.41 -19.32 3.74
N MET A 271 -4.37 -18.52 3.28
CA MET A 271 -5.80 -18.88 3.33
C MET A 271 -6.16 -20.07 2.44
N GLU A 272 -5.39 -20.30 1.38
CA GLU A 272 -5.50 -21.44 0.47
C GLU A 272 -4.82 -22.72 1.00
N SER A 273 -4.06 -22.63 2.08
CA SER A 273 -3.36 -23.79 2.65
C SER A 273 -4.32 -24.71 3.42
N LYS A 274 -4.06 -26.02 3.37
CA LYS A 274 -4.87 -27.00 4.11
C LYS A 274 -4.80 -26.79 5.63
N CYS A 275 -3.68 -26.29 6.15
CA CYS A 275 -3.54 -26.04 7.59
C CYS A 275 -4.41 -24.86 8.04
N PHE A 276 -4.48 -23.78 7.25
CA PHE A 276 -5.41 -22.68 7.53
C PHE A 276 -6.86 -23.11 7.38
N GLN A 277 -7.22 -23.80 6.30
CA GLN A 277 -8.60 -24.26 6.07
C GLN A 277 -9.13 -25.15 7.21
N LYS A 278 -8.25 -25.88 7.89
CA LYS A 278 -8.58 -26.68 9.07
C LYS A 278 -8.53 -25.91 10.40
N SER A 279 -7.93 -24.72 10.41
CA SER A 279 -7.70 -23.92 11.62
C SER A 279 -7.97 -22.41 11.41
N PRO A 280 -9.07 -22.01 10.74
CA PRO A 280 -9.25 -20.63 10.30
C PRO A 280 -9.38 -19.63 11.46
N GLU A 281 -9.77 -20.11 12.64
CA GLU A 281 -9.96 -19.28 13.84
C GLU A 281 -8.69 -19.08 14.65
N THR A 282 -7.65 -19.91 14.45
CA THR A 282 -6.45 -19.93 15.32
C THR A 282 -5.13 -19.73 14.58
N LEU A 283 -5.05 -20.02 13.27
CA LEU A 283 -3.83 -19.85 12.49
C LEU A 283 -3.82 -18.50 11.75
N SER A 284 -2.87 -17.64 12.09
CA SER A 284 -2.71 -16.33 11.45
C SER A 284 -1.27 -16.05 11.04
N CYS A 285 -1.05 -14.95 10.31
CA CYS A 285 0.29 -14.44 10.00
C CYS A 285 1.16 -14.31 11.26
N VAL A 286 0.58 -13.85 12.37
CA VAL A 286 1.31 -13.61 13.63
C VAL A 286 1.57 -14.88 14.44
N THR A 287 1.00 -16.02 14.04
CA THR A 287 1.41 -17.33 14.57
C THR A 287 2.87 -17.62 14.22
N CYS A 288 3.35 -17.08 13.08
CA CYS A 288 4.69 -17.33 12.55
C CYS A 288 5.59 -16.10 12.55
N HIS A 289 5.03 -14.90 12.38
CA HIS A 289 5.79 -13.66 12.23
C HIS A 289 5.50 -12.67 13.34
N ASN A 290 6.52 -11.96 13.79
CA ASN A 290 6.31 -10.76 14.61
C ASN A 290 6.06 -9.57 13.66
N PRO A 291 4.89 -8.89 13.75
CA PRO A 291 4.53 -7.81 12.83
C PRO A 291 5.34 -6.52 13.05
N HIS A 292 6.05 -6.39 14.18
CA HIS A 292 6.83 -5.21 14.54
C HIS A 292 8.31 -5.32 14.17
N GLU A 293 8.71 -6.35 13.42
CA GLU A 293 10.09 -6.52 12.94
C GLU A 293 10.11 -7.09 11.52
N ASN A 294 11.30 -7.14 10.93
CA ASN A 294 11.49 -7.84 9.68
C ASN A 294 11.30 -9.35 9.88
N ALA A 295 10.57 -9.98 8.95
CA ALA A 295 10.45 -11.43 8.91
C ALA A 295 11.82 -12.11 8.94
N LYS A 296 11.98 -13.10 9.81
CA LYS A 296 13.22 -13.88 9.93
C LYS A 296 13.53 -14.58 8.60
N THR A 297 14.80 -14.79 8.32
CA THR A 297 15.25 -15.46 7.09
C THR A 297 15.71 -16.89 7.32
N GLN A 298 15.87 -17.30 8.58
CA GLN A 298 16.45 -18.60 8.93
C GLN A 298 15.38 -19.71 8.93
N PRO A 299 15.53 -20.79 8.12
CA PRO A 299 14.55 -21.88 8.07
C PRO A 299 14.28 -22.53 9.44
N VAL A 300 15.33 -22.72 10.25
CA VAL A 300 15.25 -23.30 11.61
C VAL A 300 14.31 -22.52 12.53
N PHE A 301 14.15 -21.21 12.32
CA PHE A 301 13.18 -20.41 13.07
C PHE A 301 11.75 -20.88 12.79
N TYR A 302 11.40 -21.08 11.52
CA TYR A 302 10.06 -21.50 11.09
C TYR A 302 9.82 -22.99 11.30
N GLU A 303 10.83 -23.84 11.16
CA GLU A 303 10.72 -25.28 11.46
C GLU A 303 10.22 -25.52 12.89
N ARG A 304 10.75 -24.77 13.87
CA ARG A 304 10.27 -24.84 15.26
C ARG A 304 8.79 -24.46 15.40
N ILE A 305 8.27 -23.58 14.55
CA ILE A 305 6.85 -23.20 14.54
C ILE A 305 6.02 -24.34 13.93
N CYS A 306 6.44 -24.90 12.80
CA CYS A 306 5.78 -26.05 12.17
C CYS A 306 5.67 -27.23 13.14
N LEU A 307 6.75 -27.55 13.87
CA LEU A 307 6.80 -28.68 14.78
C LEU A 307 5.85 -28.55 15.97
N LYS A 308 5.42 -27.34 16.37
CA LYS A 308 4.39 -27.17 17.42
C LYS A 308 3.11 -27.95 17.12
N CYS A 309 2.80 -28.13 15.83
CA CYS A 309 1.66 -28.92 15.37
C CYS A 309 2.08 -30.23 14.71
N HIS A 310 3.26 -30.32 14.07
CA HIS A 310 3.66 -31.49 13.28
C HIS A 310 4.55 -32.50 14.02
N SER A 311 4.74 -32.37 15.33
CA SER A 311 5.44 -33.37 16.16
C SER A 311 4.64 -33.88 17.37
N THR A 312 3.42 -33.37 17.58
CA THR A 312 2.61 -33.63 18.78
C THR A 312 1.44 -34.56 18.46
N PRO A 313 1.26 -35.69 19.17
CA PRO A 313 0.12 -36.59 18.95
C PRO A 313 -1.24 -35.89 19.13
N ALA A 314 -1.31 -34.88 20.01
CA ALA A 314 -2.51 -34.11 20.31
C ALA A 314 -3.01 -33.22 19.17
N SER A 315 -2.20 -32.95 18.13
CA SER A 315 -2.58 -32.04 17.04
C SER A 315 -3.41 -32.72 15.94
N ASN A 316 -3.57 -34.06 15.99
CA ASN A 316 -4.13 -34.88 14.92
C ASN A 316 -3.49 -34.64 13.53
N GLN A 317 -2.29 -34.04 13.47
CA GLN A 317 -1.56 -33.85 12.23
C GLN A 317 -0.61 -35.01 11.98
N LYS A 318 -0.51 -35.42 10.71
CA LYS A 318 0.45 -36.44 10.31
C LYS A 318 1.86 -35.85 10.37
N THR A 319 2.76 -36.55 11.06
CA THR A 319 4.20 -36.28 11.01
C THR A 319 4.71 -36.51 9.60
N CYS A 320 5.66 -35.67 9.15
CA CYS A 320 6.28 -35.83 7.84
C CYS A 320 7.06 -37.16 7.77
N PRO A 321 6.78 -38.04 6.78
CA PRO A 321 7.48 -39.31 6.67
C PRO A 321 8.89 -39.19 6.06
N ILE A 322 9.21 -38.05 5.42
CA ILE A 322 10.49 -37.83 4.74
C ILE A 322 11.51 -37.21 5.69
N ASN A 323 11.15 -36.09 6.31
CA ASN A 323 11.97 -35.45 7.33
C ASN A 323 11.06 -34.89 8.44
N PRO A 324 10.97 -35.58 9.59
CA PRO A 324 10.06 -35.20 10.67
C PRO A 324 10.55 -34.03 11.53
N LYS A 325 11.78 -33.53 11.34
CA LYS A 325 12.42 -32.57 12.25
C LYS A 325 12.95 -31.31 11.59
N THR A 326 13.44 -31.39 10.35
CA THR A 326 14.12 -30.26 9.70
C THR A 326 13.67 -30.10 8.26
N ASN A 327 14.09 -29.00 7.63
CA ASN A 327 13.91 -28.71 6.21
C ASN A 327 12.45 -28.65 5.75
N CYS A 328 11.51 -28.34 6.65
CA CYS A 328 10.08 -28.28 6.31
C CYS A 328 9.79 -27.21 5.25
N VAL A 329 10.41 -26.04 5.38
CA VAL A 329 10.13 -24.85 4.57
C VAL A 329 10.53 -25.05 3.11
N SER A 330 11.63 -25.74 2.81
CA SER A 330 12.09 -25.93 1.42
C SER A 330 11.12 -26.77 0.60
N CYS A 331 10.44 -27.74 1.22
CA CYS A 331 9.44 -28.59 0.58
C CYS A 331 8.05 -27.96 0.63
N HIS A 332 7.62 -27.49 1.80
CA HIS A 332 6.23 -27.05 2.02
C HIS A 332 5.96 -25.59 1.69
N MET A 333 7.00 -24.76 1.61
CA MET A 333 6.95 -23.33 1.27
C MET A 333 8.09 -22.94 0.31
N PRO A 334 8.23 -23.63 -0.83
CA PRO A 334 9.36 -23.44 -1.72
C PRO A 334 9.43 -22.00 -2.25
N LEU A 335 10.63 -21.52 -2.55
CA LEU A 335 10.81 -20.24 -3.23
C LEU A 335 10.26 -20.33 -4.67
N ARG A 336 9.22 -19.56 -4.97
CA ARG A 336 8.58 -19.48 -6.29
C ARG A 336 8.83 -18.12 -6.93
N LYS A 337 8.84 -18.06 -8.26
CA LYS A 337 8.88 -16.79 -9.01
C LYS A 337 7.65 -15.97 -8.59
N ALA A 338 7.88 -14.72 -8.21
CA ALA A 338 6.86 -13.86 -7.64
C ALA A 338 6.27 -12.86 -8.66
N LEU A 339 6.93 -12.67 -9.81
CA LEU A 339 6.54 -11.71 -10.84
C LEU A 339 6.66 -12.36 -12.21
N SER A 340 5.63 -13.10 -12.61
CA SER A 340 5.58 -13.69 -13.94
C SER A 340 5.29 -12.64 -15.02
N GLY A 341 5.84 -12.88 -16.21
CA GLY A 341 5.86 -11.89 -17.29
C GLY A 341 6.91 -10.79 -17.11
N SER A 342 7.64 -10.77 -16.00
CA SER A 342 8.74 -9.83 -15.74
C SER A 342 10.11 -10.52 -15.79
N ASP A 343 11.12 -9.76 -16.19
CA ASP A 343 12.54 -10.12 -16.13
C ASP A 343 13.13 -9.98 -14.72
N ILE A 344 12.36 -9.47 -13.77
CA ILE A 344 12.76 -9.36 -12.37
C ILE A 344 12.96 -10.77 -11.80
N PRO A 345 14.20 -11.15 -11.39
CA PRO A 345 14.49 -12.48 -10.87
C PRO A 345 14.14 -12.56 -9.37
N MET A 346 12.91 -12.18 -9.02
CA MET A 346 12.41 -12.19 -7.64
C MET A 346 11.71 -13.50 -7.34
N LYS A 347 12.14 -14.12 -6.23
CA LYS A 347 11.47 -15.28 -5.65
C LYS A 347 10.95 -14.95 -4.25
N MET A 348 9.82 -15.54 -3.89
CA MET A 348 9.23 -15.45 -2.56
C MET A 348 8.83 -16.84 -2.08
N ALA A 349 8.83 -17.03 -0.76
CA ALA A 349 8.35 -18.27 -0.17
C ALA A 349 6.85 -18.41 -0.44
N ASP A 350 6.45 -19.55 -0.99
CA ASP A 350 5.05 -19.86 -1.25
C ASP A 350 4.30 -20.06 0.08
N HIS A 351 3.35 -19.18 0.37
CA HIS A 351 2.52 -19.27 1.56
C HIS A 351 1.32 -20.21 1.39
N LYS A 352 1.10 -20.78 0.20
CA LYS A 352 0.18 -21.90 -0.02
C LYS A 352 0.83 -23.18 0.51
N ILE A 353 0.99 -23.23 1.84
CA ILE A 353 1.66 -24.31 2.57
C ILE A 353 0.98 -25.63 2.22
N LYS A 354 1.71 -26.50 1.52
CA LYS A 354 1.16 -27.78 1.05
C LYS A 354 2.21 -28.88 1.04
N ILE A 355 1.74 -30.12 1.07
CA ILE A 355 2.58 -31.28 0.78
C ILE A 355 2.89 -31.23 -0.72
N PRO A 356 4.16 -31.31 -1.15
CA PRO A 356 4.52 -31.40 -2.56
C PRO A 356 3.77 -32.55 -3.25
N GLU A 357 3.29 -32.30 -4.46
CA GLU A 357 2.81 -33.36 -5.33
C GLU A 357 4.02 -34.20 -5.79
N LYS A 358 3.79 -35.50 -6.00
CA LYS A 358 4.84 -36.45 -6.40
C LYS A 358 5.33 -36.22 -7.82
#